data_AF-A0A702VSF4-F1
#
_entry.id   AF-A0A702VSF4-F1
#
_cell.length_a   1.000
_cell.length_b   1.000
_cell.length_c   1.000
_cell.angle_alpha   90.00
_cell.angle_beta   90.00
_cell.angle_gamma   90.00
#
_symmetry.space_group_name_H-M   'P 1'
#
loop_
_entity.id
_entity.type
_entity.pdbx_description
1 polymer ?
#
loop_
_entity_poly.entity_id
_entity_poly.type
_entity_poly.pdbx_seq_one_letter_code
_entity_poly.pdbx_strand_id
1 'polypeptide(L)' 'MRYLTMQYKNKAKHINIRDGILLLAKKFDLTLSEKKVIYYVAAGLSVKSCSNLLDRNIKTISTQKRSAYKKMD' A
#
# COMPACT_ATOMS: atom_id res chain seq x y z
N MET A 1 -25.29 -6.70 17.50
CA MET A 1 -25.52 -5.74 16.39
C MET A 1 -24.46 -4.62 16.25
N ARG A 2 -23.23 -4.75 16.82
CA ARG A 2 -22.20 -3.67 16.80
C ARG A 2 -21.03 -3.92 15.83
N TYR A 3 -20.92 -5.12 15.26
CA TYR A 3 -19.84 -5.51 14.34
C TYR A 3 -20.11 -5.16 12.87
N LEU A 4 -21.38 -5.15 12.45
CA LEU A 4 -21.75 -4.86 11.06
C LEU A 4 -21.56 -3.37 10.70
N THR A 5 -21.73 -2.47 11.66
CA THR A 5 -21.56 -1.01 11.45
C THR A 5 -20.09 -0.59 11.29
N MET A 6 -19.16 -1.33 11.88
CA MET A 6 -17.71 -1.08 11.72
C MET A 6 -17.21 -1.47 10.33
N GLN A 7 -17.77 -2.53 9.75
CA GLN A 7 -17.48 -2.95 8.37
C GLN A 7 -18.03 -1.95 7.35
N TYR A 8 -19.22 -1.38 7.61
CA TYR A 8 -19.87 -0.44 6.70
C TYR A 8 -19.19 0.95 6.67
N LYS A 9 -18.62 1.42 7.78
CA LYS A 9 -17.83 2.68 7.81
C LYS A 9 -16.54 2.63 6.97
N ASN A 10 -15.99 1.44 6.73
CA ASN A 10 -14.80 1.25 5.88
C ASN A 10 -15.13 1.18 4.39
N LYS A 11 -16.40 0.96 4.02
CA LYS A 11 -16.84 0.82 2.62
C LYS A 11 -16.84 2.15 1.86
N ALA A 12 -17.00 3.28 2.56
CA ALA A 12 -17.03 4.63 1.96
C ALA A 12 -15.64 5.23 1.66
N LYS A 13 -14.54 4.55 2.06
CA LYS A 13 -13.16 4.99 1.82
C LYS A 13 -12.48 4.24 0.66
N HIS A 14 -13.25 3.53 -0.17
CA HIS A 14 -12.78 3.12 -1.50
C HIS A 14 -12.73 4.33 -2.44
N ILE A 15 -11.99 5.37 -2.01
CA ILE A 15 -11.29 6.26 -2.93
C ILE A 15 -10.57 5.33 -3.90
N ASN A 16 -10.52 5.65 -5.20
CA ASN A 16 -9.76 4.88 -6.18
C ASN A 16 -8.25 4.94 -5.86
N ILE A 17 -7.84 4.29 -4.77
CA ILE A 17 -6.46 4.15 -4.27
C ILE A 17 -5.62 3.55 -5.40
N ARG A 18 -6.22 2.68 -6.21
CA ARG A 18 -5.60 2.10 -7.40
C ARG A 18 -5.18 3.16 -8.41
N ASP A 19 -6.05 4.13 -8.72
CA ASP A 19 -5.77 5.18 -9.72
C ASP A 19 -4.81 6.23 -9.17
N GLY A 20 -4.98 6.62 -7.90
CA GLY A 20 -4.03 7.52 -7.22
C GLY A 20 -2.61 6.95 -7.18
N ILE A 21 -2.48 5.64 -6.93
CA ILE A 21 -1.18 4.97 -6.90
C ILE A 21 -0.62 4.74 -8.31
N LEU A 22 -1.48 4.54 -9.31
CA LEU A 22 -1.04 4.50 -10.70
C LEU A 22 -0.45 5.86 -11.12
N LEU A 23 -1.09 6.97 -10.73
CA LEU A 23 -0.60 8.31 -10.99
C LEU A 23 0.72 8.60 -10.26
N LEU A 24 0.80 8.29 -8.97
CA LEU A 24 2.03 8.43 -8.18
C LEU A 24 3.17 7.58 -8.75
N ALA A 25 2.88 6.34 -9.14
CA ALA A 25 3.88 5.45 -9.73
C ALA A 25 4.44 5.98 -11.04
N LYS A 26 3.60 6.60 -11.88
CA LYS A 26 4.04 7.22 -13.12
C LYS A 26 4.82 8.52 -12.87
N LYS A 27 4.43 9.30 -11.86
CA LYS A 27 5.09 10.57 -11.53
C LYS A 27 6.52 10.38 -11.00
N PHE A 28 6.74 9.32 -10.20
CA PHE A 28 7.98 9.11 -9.45
C PHE A 28 8.77 7.88 -9.92
N ASP A 29 8.46 7.35 -11.11
CA ASP A 29 9.10 6.16 -11.70
C ASP A 29 9.28 4.99 -10.69
N LEU A 30 8.16 4.65 -10.03
CA LEU A 30 8.13 3.52 -9.10
C LEU A 30 8.17 2.20 -9.87
N THR A 31 9.02 1.30 -9.41
CA THR A 31 9.07 -0.08 -9.92
C THR A 31 7.78 -0.82 -9.57
N LEU A 32 7.51 -1.92 -10.30
CA LEU A 32 6.35 -2.77 -10.03
C LEU A 32 6.30 -3.28 -8.58
N SER A 33 7.46 -3.59 -8.00
CA SER A 33 7.56 -4.03 -6.60
C SER A 33 7.25 -2.91 -5.62
N GLU A 34 7.81 -1.72 -5.82
CA GLU A 34 7.54 -0.54 -4.99
C GLU A 34 6.06 -0.16 -5.04
N LYS A 35 5.46 -0.19 -6.24
CA LYS A 35 4.03 0.08 -6.43
C LYS A 35 3.13 -0.85 -5.62
N LYS A 36 3.44 -2.16 -5.63
CA LYS A 36 2.68 -3.15 -4.84
C LYS A 36 2.79 -2.86 -3.34
N VAL A 37 4.00 -2.56 -2.85
CA VAL A 37 4.20 -2.23 -1.43
C VAL A 37 3.44 -0.97 -1.04
N ILE A 38 3.56 0.11 -1.82
CA ILE A 38 2.84 1.37 -1.56
C ILE A 38 1.32 1.17 -1.62
N TYR A 39 0.82 0.32 -2.54
CA TYR A 39 -0.60 -0.04 -2.58
C TYR A 39 -1.12 -0.63 -1.27
N TYR A 40 -0.45 -1.64 -0.74
CA TYR A 40 -0.88 -2.25 0.52
C TYR A 40 -0.66 -1.33 1.72
N VAL A 41 0.41 -0.53 1.74
CA VAL A 41 0.66 0.45 2.80
C VAL A 41 -0.40 1.56 2.80
N ALA A 42 -0.77 2.08 1.62
CA ALA A 42 -1.84 3.07 1.48
C ALA A 42 -3.23 2.52 1.84
N ALA A 43 -3.44 1.22 1.64
CA ALA A 43 -4.63 0.50 2.12
C ALA A 43 -4.61 0.26 3.65
N GLY A 44 -3.57 0.71 4.36
CA GLY A 44 -3.46 0.64 5.82
C GLY A 44 -2.80 -0.62 6.37
N LEU A 45 -2.18 -1.45 5.51
CA LEU A 45 -1.49 -2.66 5.97
C LEU A 45 -0.12 -2.36 6.57
N SER A 46 0.24 -3.13 7.60
CA SER A 46 1.59 -3.10 8.18
C SER A 46 2.62 -3.76 7.27
N VAL A 47 3.90 -3.43 7.47
CA VAL A 47 5.03 -4.03 6.73
C VAL A 47 5.06 -5.55 6.88
N LYS A 48 4.73 -6.07 8.06
CA LYS A 48 4.62 -7.52 8.32
C LYS A 48 3.50 -8.17 7.50
N SER A 49 2.34 -7.50 7.41
CA SER A 49 1.22 -8.01 6.61
C SER A 49 1.54 -7.99 5.12
N CYS A 50 2.21 -6.94 4.64
CA CYS A 50 2.69 -6.86 3.26
C CYS A 50 3.71 -7.97 2.94
N SER A 51 4.58 -8.31 3.89
CA SER A 51 5.56 -9.41 3.76
C SER A 51 4.87 -10.76 3.59
N ASN A 52 3.83 -11.04 4.39
CA ASN A 52 3.05 -12.26 4.26
C ASN A 52 2.26 -12.32 2.94
N LEU A 53 1.64 -11.21 2.53
CA LEU A 53 0.82 -11.17 1.29
C LEU A 53 1.64 -11.26 0.01
N LEU A 54 2.83 -10.65 0.01
CA LEU A 54 3.73 -10.63 -1.14
C LEU A 54 4.71 -11.80 -1.14
N ASP A 55 4.65 -12.67 -0.12
CA ASP A 55 5.58 -13.77 0.13
C ASP A 55 7.05 -13.35 -0.01
N ARG A 56 7.42 -12.30 0.73
CA ARG A 56 8.74 -11.68 0.68
C ARG A 56 9.24 -11.39 2.08
N ASN A 57 10.56 -11.39 2.25
CA ASN A 57 11.18 -11.02 3.52
C ASN A 57 10.75 -9.61 3.96
N ILE A 58 10.43 -9.46 5.25
CA ILE A 58 10.08 -8.19 5.91
C ILE A 58 11.14 -7.09 5.61
N LYS A 59 12.42 -7.45 5.64
CA LYS A 59 13.52 -6.51 5.33
C LYS A 59 13.41 -5.96 3.90
N THR A 60 13.09 -6.82 2.94
CA THR A 60 12.89 -6.44 1.54
C THR A 60 11.72 -5.47 1.38
N ILE A 61 10.59 -5.74 2.04
CA ILE A 61 9.44 -4.83 2.03
C ILE A 61 9.80 -3.48 2.65
N SER A 62 10.52 -3.50 3.78
CA SER A 62 10.97 -2.26 4.45
C SER A 62 11.87 -1.41 3.55
N THR A 63 12.84 -2.04 2.87
CA THR A 63 13.72 -1.37 1.91
C THR A 63 12.91 -0.81 0.73
N GLN A 64 12.01 -1.60 0.12
CA GLN A 64 11.16 -1.14 -0.99
C GLN A 64 10.28 0.04 -0.58
N LYS A 65 9.70 0.01 0.62
CA LYS A 65 8.92 1.12 1.17
C LYS A 65 9.78 2.39 1.31
N ARG A 66 10.99 2.27 1.86
CA ARG A 66 11.91 3.40 2.04
C ARG A 66 12.37 3.97 0.70
N SER A 67 12.76 3.12 -0.25
CA SER A 67 13.16 3.56 -1.60
C SER A 67 12.03 4.27 -2.32
N ALA A 68 10.80 3.76 -2.22
CA ALA A 68 9.63 4.40 -2.79
C ALA A 68 9.37 5.79 -2.20
N TYR A 69 9.43 5.94 -0.87
CA TYR A 69 9.28 7.26 -0.25
C TYR A 69 10.42 8.22 -0.61
N LYS A 70 11.66 7.74 -0.68
CA LYS A 70 12.81 8.56 -1.11
C LYS A 70 12.65 9.10 -2.55
N LYS A 71 11.95 8.38 -3.41
CA LYS A 71 11.62 8.85 -4.77
C LYS A 71 10.48 9.87 -4.79
N MET A 72 9.66 9.91 -3.74
CA MET A 72 8.48 10.79 -3.63
C MET A 72 8.79 12.09 -2.88
N ASP A 73 9.83 12.11 -2.05
CA ASP A 73 10.44 13.32 -1.48
C ASP A 73 11.01 14.20 -2.61
#